data_AF-A0A3C0QJG4-F1
#
_entry.id   AF-A0A3C0QJG4-F1
#
_cell.length_a   1.000
_cell.length_b   1.000
_cell.length_c   1.000
_cell.angle_alpha   90.00
_cell.angle_beta   90.00
_cell.angle_gamma   90.00
#
_symmetry.space_group_name_H-M   'P 1'
#
loop_
_entity.id
_entity.type
_entity.pdbx_description
1 polymer ?
#
loop_
_entity_poly.entity_id
_entity_poly.type
_entity_poly.pdbx_seq_one_letter_code
_entity_poly.pdbx_strand_id
1 'polypeptide(L)'
;MSKNKIRFIKSINHETPDRVPMDLGASTVSTIEIDLYNDLRKFLNLPKSEIKPYCPYFGLVEPEKDIAEYLDLDFKRIGPELFKVFKINNNKYIDELGIIWKKNGLNLEVADSPIKILNRKTISSMKLPRYNDWDRMADIKAEVNNDLKNDYVLVGDVWATCIVTLAIRLLGYA
;
A
#
# COMPACT_ATOMS: atom_id res chain seq x y z
N MET A 1 24.21 -8.78 -11.76
CA MET A 1 23.25 -7.98 -10.97
C MET A 1 22.54 -7.05 -11.93
N SER A 2 21.24 -6.84 -11.76
CA SER A 2 20.42 -6.13 -12.75
C SER A 2 20.59 -4.59 -12.61
N LYS A 3 20.24 -3.80 -13.63
CA LYS A 3 20.63 -2.37 -13.73
C LYS A 3 20.05 -1.55 -12.58
N ASN A 4 18.77 -1.75 -12.28
CA ASN A 4 18.07 -1.00 -11.24
C ASN A 4 18.63 -1.36 -9.85
N LYS A 5 19.03 -2.63 -9.64
CA LYS A 5 19.69 -3.07 -8.40
C LYS A 5 21.05 -2.41 -8.20
N ILE A 6 21.86 -2.29 -9.25
CA ILE A 6 23.14 -1.59 -9.17
C ILE A 6 22.91 -0.11 -8.83
N ARG A 7 21.93 0.53 -9.51
CA ARG A 7 21.53 1.93 -9.26
C ARG A 7 21.11 2.15 -7.80
N PHE A 8 20.25 1.28 -7.27
CA PHE A 8 19.79 1.32 -5.89
C PHE A 8 20.95 1.14 -4.90
N ILE A 9 21.77 0.09 -5.06
CA ILE A 9 22.89 -0.20 -4.14
C ILE A 9 23.89 0.96 -4.09
N LYS A 10 24.24 1.54 -5.25
CA LYS A 10 25.10 2.73 -5.28
C LYS A 10 24.46 3.89 -4.51
N SER A 11 23.18 4.14 -4.74
CA SER A 11 22.45 5.26 -4.11
C SER A 11 22.42 5.15 -2.58
N ILE A 12 22.10 3.96 -2.03
CA ILE A 12 22.05 3.78 -0.56
C ILE A 12 23.44 3.77 0.10
N ASN A 13 24.49 3.48 -0.67
CA ASN A 13 25.87 3.54 -0.21
C ASN A 13 26.51 4.93 -0.45
N HIS A 14 25.72 5.93 -0.84
CA HIS A 14 26.20 7.28 -1.15
C HIS A 14 27.25 7.33 -2.28
N GLU A 15 27.24 6.36 -3.19
CA GLU A 15 28.04 6.36 -4.41
C GLU A 15 27.25 6.99 -5.57
N THR A 16 27.92 7.44 -6.62
CA THR A 16 27.25 8.04 -7.78
C THR A 16 26.63 6.96 -8.68
N PRO A 17 25.29 6.87 -8.80
CA PRO A 17 24.62 5.99 -9.75
C PRO A 17 24.62 6.58 -11.16
N ASP A 18 24.08 5.85 -12.14
CA ASP A 18 23.88 6.35 -13.51
C ASP A 18 22.75 7.41 -13.60
N ARG A 19 21.73 7.30 -12.74
CA ARG A 19 20.71 8.33 -12.46
C ARG A 19 20.13 8.14 -11.06
N VAL A 20 19.36 9.12 -10.57
CA VAL A 20 18.59 8.98 -9.33
C VAL A 20 17.56 7.85 -9.50
N PRO A 21 17.45 6.90 -8.54
CA PRO A 21 16.40 5.88 -8.55
C PRO A 21 15.00 6.51 -8.51
N MET A 22 14.07 5.99 -9.31
CA MET A 22 12.70 6.48 -9.44
C MET A 22 11.73 5.49 -8.78
N ASP A 23 11.01 5.95 -7.76
CA ASP A 23 9.95 5.20 -7.09
C ASP A 23 8.59 5.86 -7.28
N LEU A 24 7.60 5.05 -7.63
CA LEU A 24 6.18 5.36 -7.53
C LEU A 24 5.45 4.04 -7.26
N GLY A 25 4.96 3.83 -6.05
CA GLY A 25 4.20 2.63 -5.69
C GLY A 25 5.01 1.45 -5.15
N ALA A 26 6.24 1.63 -4.66
CA ALA A 26 6.94 0.58 -3.88
C ALA A 26 6.42 0.39 -2.45
N SER A 27 5.42 1.16 -2.02
CA SER A 27 4.56 0.83 -0.90
C SER A 27 3.12 1.21 -1.23
N THR A 28 2.17 0.63 -0.49
CA THR A 28 0.74 0.95 -0.60
C THR A 28 0.39 2.42 -0.39
N VAL A 29 1.31 3.21 0.19
CA VAL A 29 1.11 4.63 0.53
C VAL A 29 2.08 5.58 -0.15
N SER A 30 3.01 5.08 -0.98
CA SER A 30 3.97 5.89 -1.77
C SER A 30 3.59 5.97 -3.25
N THR A 31 2.29 5.99 -3.51
CA THR A 31 1.74 6.12 -4.85
C THR A 31 0.90 7.39 -4.96
N ILE A 32 -0.02 7.42 -5.91
CA ILE A 32 -0.76 8.58 -6.38
C ILE A 32 -2.26 8.35 -6.20
N GLU A 33 -2.96 9.43 -5.89
CA GLU A 33 -4.41 9.47 -5.71
C GLU A 33 -5.11 9.25 -7.08
N ILE A 34 -6.26 8.58 -7.10
CA ILE A 34 -6.92 8.12 -8.33
C ILE A 34 -7.28 9.25 -9.29
N ASP A 35 -7.76 10.40 -8.81
CA ASP A 35 -8.14 11.52 -9.68
C ASP A 35 -6.89 12.13 -10.29
N LEU A 36 -5.83 12.34 -9.50
CA LEU A 36 -4.55 12.86 -9.99
C LEU A 36 -3.86 11.88 -10.96
N TYR A 37 -4.00 10.58 -10.73
CA TYR A 37 -3.48 9.56 -11.63
C TYR A 37 -4.18 9.58 -12.98
N ASN A 38 -5.51 9.76 -13.01
CA ASN A 38 -6.25 9.93 -14.24
C ASN A 38 -5.83 11.20 -15.00
N ASP A 39 -5.58 12.30 -14.29
CA ASP A 39 -5.06 13.53 -14.88
C ASP A 39 -3.64 13.34 -15.45
N LEU A 40 -2.78 12.61 -14.75
CA LEU A 40 -1.45 12.24 -15.23
C LEU A 40 -1.55 11.43 -16.55
N ARG A 41 -2.39 10.40 -16.59
CA ARG A 41 -2.59 9.60 -17.81
C ARG A 41 -3.05 10.46 -18.98
N LYS A 42 -3.99 11.38 -18.74
CA LYS A 42 -4.47 12.32 -19.74
C LYS A 42 -3.36 13.25 -20.23
N PHE A 43 -2.56 13.79 -19.32
CA PHE A 43 -1.43 14.67 -19.65
C PHE A 43 -0.39 13.95 -20.52
N LEU A 44 -0.14 12.67 -20.24
CA LEU A 44 0.79 11.81 -20.99
C LEU A 44 0.19 11.23 -22.28
N ASN A 45 -1.06 11.55 -22.62
CA ASN A 45 -1.80 10.95 -23.74
C ASN A 45 -1.86 9.41 -23.71
N LEU A 46 -1.90 8.82 -22.51
CA LEU A 46 -2.05 7.38 -22.34
C LEU A 46 -3.53 6.96 -22.42
N PRO A 47 -3.82 5.70 -22.82
CA PRO A 47 -5.19 5.19 -22.87
C PRO A 47 -5.92 5.35 -21.54
N LYS A 48 -7.24 5.55 -21.58
CA LYS A 48 -8.06 5.44 -20.38
C LYS A 48 -8.03 3.99 -19.87
N SER A 49 -7.95 3.83 -18.56
CA SER A 49 -8.06 2.54 -17.89
C SER A 49 -9.13 2.62 -16.80
N GLU A 50 -9.81 1.50 -16.52
CA GLU A 50 -10.75 1.40 -15.40
C GLU A 50 -9.98 1.18 -14.09
N ILE A 51 -9.33 2.25 -13.63
CA ILE A 51 -8.50 2.21 -12.43
C ILE A 51 -9.37 2.10 -11.18
N LYS A 52 -9.01 1.19 -10.29
CA LYS A 52 -9.65 1.03 -8.98
C LYS A 52 -8.67 1.41 -7.87
N PRO A 53 -9.14 2.00 -6.76
CA PRO A 53 -8.28 2.24 -5.60
C PRO A 53 -7.69 0.93 -5.11
N TYR A 54 -6.36 0.90 -5.06
CA TYR A 54 -5.58 -0.18 -4.50
C TYR A 54 -5.53 -0.09 -2.97
N CYS A 55 -5.32 1.11 -2.43
CA CYS A 55 -5.42 1.38 -1.00
C CYS A 55 -6.70 2.19 -0.72
N PRO A 56 -7.79 1.53 -0.24
CA PRO A 56 -9.08 2.18 -0.07
C PRO A 56 -9.07 3.25 1.04
N TYR A 57 -8.07 3.24 1.92
CA TYR A 57 -7.91 4.26 2.97
C TYR A 57 -7.58 5.64 2.43
N PHE A 58 -6.93 5.72 1.27
CA PHE A 58 -6.37 6.97 0.76
C PHE A 58 -6.74 7.25 -0.71
N GLY A 59 -7.62 6.45 -1.31
CA GLY A 59 -7.97 6.58 -2.73
C GLY A 59 -6.78 6.34 -3.68
N LEU A 60 -5.73 5.67 -3.19
CA LEU A 60 -4.47 5.51 -3.90
C LEU A 60 -4.52 4.33 -4.88
N VAL A 61 -3.82 4.47 -6.01
CA VAL A 61 -3.82 3.46 -7.09
C VAL A 61 -2.43 2.88 -7.31
N GLU A 62 -2.35 1.63 -7.76
CA GLU A 62 -1.09 1.05 -8.18
C GLU A 62 -0.77 1.52 -9.61
N PRO A 63 0.47 1.97 -9.91
CA PRO A 63 0.83 2.33 -11.27
C PRO A 63 0.71 1.14 -12.22
N GLU A 64 -0.09 1.30 -13.26
CA GLU A 64 -0.17 0.36 -14.37
C GLU A 64 1.16 0.25 -15.11
N LYS A 65 1.32 -0.85 -15.84
CA LYS A 65 2.56 -1.20 -16.54
C LYS A 65 3.02 -0.09 -17.49
N ASP A 66 2.11 0.55 -18.21
CA ASP A 66 2.44 1.61 -19.16
C ASP A 66 3.00 2.87 -18.48
N ILE A 67 2.45 3.27 -17.33
CA ILE A 67 3.00 4.34 -16.50
C ILE A 67 4.36 3.93 -15.93
N ALA A 68 4.49 2.68 -15.44
CA ALA A 68 5.73 2.18 -14.89
C ALA A 68 6.87 2.19 -15.93
N GLU A 69 6.57 1.79 -17.16
CA GLU A 69 7.49 1.84 -18.29
C GLU A 69 7.79 3.28 -18.73
N TYR A 70 6.77 4.15 -18.81
CA TYR A 70 6.94 5.55 -19.20
C TYR A 70 7.85 6.31 -18.22
N LEU A 71 7.71 6.05 -16.92
CA LEU A 71 8.49 6.70 -15.86
C LEU A 71 9.82 5.97 -15.55
N ASP A 72 10.12 4.86 -16.23
CA ASP A 72 11.30 4.01 -15.99
C ASP A 72 11.46 3.67 -14.49
N LEU A 73 10.38 3.18 -13.86
CA LEU A 73 10.36 2.90 -12.42
C LEU A 73 11.38 1.82 -12.04
N ASP A 74 12.09 2.06 -10.94
CA ASP A 74 13.13 1.15 -10.43
C ASP A 74 12.59 0.10 -9.46
N PHE A 75 11.47 0.40 -8.80
CA PHE A 75 10.99 -0.34 -7.65
C PHE A 75 9.60 -0.92 -7.91
N LYS A 76 9.34 -2.05 -7.24
CA LYS A 76 8.02 -2.68 -7.22
C LYS A 76 7.72 -3.18 -5.81
N ARG A 77 6.51 -2.90 -5.32
CA ARG A 77 6.02 -3.44 -4.06
C ARG A 77 5.83 -4.95 -4.19
N ILE A 78 6.31 -5.68 -3.20
CA ILE A 78 5.86 -7.04 -2.92
C ILE A 78 5.30 -7.07 -1.51
N GLY A 79 4.13 -7.67 -1.34
CA GLY A 79 3.51 -7.71 -0.04
C GLY A 79 2.07 -8.15 -0.13
N PRO A 80 1.52 -8.55 1.00
CA PRO A 80 0.18 -9.10 1.01
C PRO A 80 -0.91 -8.06 0.78
N GLU A 81 -2.14 -8.52 0.52
CA GLU A 81 -3.32 -7.67 0.46
C GLU A 81 -3.55 -6.88 1.76
N LEU A 82 -3.91 -5.60 1.62
CA LEU A 82 -4.28 -4.74 2.74
C LEU A 82 -5.53 -5.23 3.48
N PHE A 83 -5.75 -4.68 4.68
CA PHE A 83 -6.97 -4.90 5.45
C PHE A 83 -8.24 -4.62 4.65
N LYS A 84 -9.16 -5.59 4.67
CA LYS A 84 -10.46 -5.46 4.03
C LYS A 84 -11.30 -4.45 4.80
N VAL A 85 -12.03 -3.63 4.05
CA VAL A 85 -12.91 -2.58 4.58
C VAL A 85 -14.34 -2.88 4.12
N PHE A 86 -15.25 -3.01 5.07
CA PHE A 86 -16.65 -3.36 4.83
C PHE A 86 -17.53 -2.13 5.02
N LYS A 87 -18.44 -1.88 4.08
CA LYS A 87 -19.35 -0.73 4.13
C LYS A 87 -20.41 -0.94 5.23
N ILE A 88 -20.52 0.00 6.17
CA ILE A 88 -21.63 0.07 7.13
C ILE A 88 -22.78 0.87 6.51
N ASN A 89 -22.48 2.05 5.99
CA ASN A 89 -23.43 2.94 5.32
C ASN A 89 -22.70 3.84 4.31
N ASN A 90 -23.37 4.83 3.73
CA ASN A 90 -22.79 5.67 2.66
C ASN A 90 -21.48 6.36 3.04
N ASN A 91 -21.29 6.71 4.31
CA ASN A 91 -20.12 7.47 4.76
C ASN A 91 -19.30 6.76 5.85
N LYS A 92 -19.65 5.52 6.22
CA LYS A 92 -18.96 4.76 7.26
C LYS A 92 -18.63 3.35 6.83
N TYR A 93 -17.47 2.89 7.27
CA TYR A 93 -16.93 1.56 7.02
C TYR A 93 -16.34 0.97 8.29
N ILE A 94 -16.16 -0.34 8.32
CA ILE A 94 -15.46 -1.07 9.38
C ILE A 94 -14.41 -1.97 8.77
N ASP A 95 -13.21 -2.01 9.33
CA ASP A 95 -12.16 -2.94 8.87
C ASP A 95 -12.15 -4.25 9.66
N GLU A 96 -11.28 -5.17 9.26
CA GLU A 96 -11.10 -6.49 9.91
C GLU A 96 -10.70 -6.41 11.39
N LEU A 97 -10.17 -5.27 11.85
CA LEU A 97 -9.76 -5.03 13.24
C LEU A 97 -10.87 -4.37 14.08
N GLY A 98 -11.99 -4.00 13.44
CA GLY A 98 -13.11 -3.33 14.09
C GLY A 98 -12.95 -1.81 14.21
N ILE A 99 -12.00 -1.20 13.49
CA ILE A 99 -11.88 0.26 13.42
C ILE A 99 -13.00 0.78 12.52
N ILE A 100 -13.75 1.77 13.00
CA ILE A 100 -14.75 2.45 12.22
C ILE A 100 -14.10 3.62 11.50
N TRP A 101 -14.29 3.65 10.19
CA TRP A 101 -13.77 4.67 9.31
C TRP A 101 -14.92 5.54 8.79
N LYS A 102 -14.67 6.85 8.64
CA LYS A 102 -15.58 7.79 7.98
C LYS A 102 -14.93 8.31 6.70
N LYS A 103 -15.71 8.35 5.63
CA LYS A 103 -15.27 8.93 4.37
C LYS A 103 -15.09 10.45 4.49
N ASN A 104 -13.94 10.95 4.06
CA ASN A 104 -13.65 12.37 3.88
C ASN A 104 -12.96 12.57 2.52
N GLY A 105 -13.70 13.07 1.53
CA GLY A 105 -13.23 13.10 0.14
C GLY A 105 -12.94 11.69 -0.38
N LEU A 106 -11.71 11.48 -0.86
CA LEU A 106 -11.21 10.19 -1.35
C LEU A 106 -10.57 9.34 -0.23
N ASN A 107 -10.38 9.94 0.95
CA ASN A 107 -9.76 9.31 2.10
C ASN A 107 -10.78 8.71 3.08
N LEU A 108 -10.29 7.80 3.91
CA LEU A 108 -10.96 7.27 5.08
C LEU A 108 -10.22 7.74 6.34
N GLU A 109 -10.96 8.39 7.24
CA GLU A 109 -10.45 8.83 8.53
C GLU A 109 -10.98 7.94 9.64
N VAL A 110 -10.19 7.72 10.69
CA VAL A 110 -10.65 6.97 11.86
C VAL A 110 -11.75 7.76 12.55
N ALA A 111 -12.93 7.17 12.65
CA ALA A 111 -14.09 7.74 13.30
C ALA A 111 -14.36 7.11 14.67
N ASP A 112 -14.02 5.84 14.84
CA ASP A 112 -14.12 5.18 16.14
C ASP A 112 -13.12 4.02 16.26
N SER A 113 -12.50 3.89 17.42
CA SER A 113 -11.49 2.87 17.70
C SER A 113 -12.04 1.76 18.60
N PRO A 114 -11.69 0.48 18.35
CA PRO A 114 -12.33 -0.65 19.01
C PRO A 114 -11.94 -0.80 20.50
N ILE A 115 -10.75 -0.35 20.91
CA ILE A 115 -10.29 -0.46 22.30
C ILE A 115 -10.76 0.76 23.10
N LYS A 116 -11.83 0.60 23.88
CA LYS A 116 -12.32 1.64 24.81
C LYS A 116 -11.60 1.65 26.14
N ILE A 117 -11.20 0.47 26.61
CA ILE A 117 -10.50 0.28 27.88
C ILE A 117 -9.31 -0.64 27.61
N LEU A 118 -8.11 -0.11 27.81
CA LEU A 118 -6.87 -0.86 27.66
C LEU A 118 -6.65 -1.77 28.87
N ASN A 119 -6.94 -3.05 28.73
CA ASN A 119 -6.64 -4.08 29.73
C ASN A 119 -6.38 -5.44 29.06
N ARG A 120 -5.85 -6.40 29.84
CA ARG A 120 -5.49 -7.74 29.35
C ARG A 120 -6.67 -8.47 28.71
N LYS A 121 -7.88 -8.37 29.29
CA LYS A 121 -9.07 -9.03 28.76
C LYS A 121 -9.44 -8.48 27.38
N THR A 122 -9.41 -7.17 27.19
CA THR A 122 -9.68 -6.52 25.90
C THR A 122 -8.68 -6.98 24.84
N ILE A 123 -7.39 -6.96 25.14
CA ILE A 123 -6.33 -7.38 24.21
C ILE A 123 -6.50 -8.86 23.84
N SER A 124 -6.72 -9.74 24.81
CA SER A 124 -6.87 -11.18 24.56
C SER A 124 -8.13 -11.56 23.78
N SER A 125 -9.16 -10.70 23.76
CA SER A 125 -10.37 -10.95 22.97
C SER A 125 -10.31 -10.42 21.53
N MET A 126 -9.26 -9.69 21.16
CA MET A 126 -9.14 -9.11 19.82
C MET A 126 -8.98 -10.21 18.77
N LYS A 127 -9.74 -10.09 17.68
CA LYS A 127 -9.56 -10.90 16.48
C LYS A 127 -8.51 -10.24 15.60
N LEU A 128 -7.24 -10.59 15.85
CA LEU A 128 -6.15 -10.21 14.96
C LEU A 128 -6.09 -11.21 13.79
N PRO A 129 -5.87 -10.76 12.54
CA PRO A 129 -5.58 -11.67 11.44
C PRO A 129 -4.37 -12.52 11.78
N ARG A 130 -4.41 -13.80 11.44
CA ARG A 130 -3.27 -14.69 11.70
C ARG A 130 -2.15 -14.40 10.72
N TYR A 131 -0.92 -14.30 11.23
CA TYR A 131 0.29 -14.02 10.44
C TYR A 131 0.58 -15.03 9.32
N ASN A 132 0.07 -16.26 9.45
CA ASN A 132 0.22 -17.32 8.45
C ASN A 132 -1.05 -17.52 7.62
N ASP A 133 -1.80 -16.46 7.34
CA ASP A 133 -2.89 -16.52 6.38
C ASP A 133 -2.29 -16.65 4.98
N TRP A 134 -1.88 -17.88 4.65
CA TRP A 134 -1.19 -18.22 3.39
C TRP A 134 -2.00 -17.80 2.17
N ASP A 135 -3.33 -17.70 2.31
CA ASP A 135 -4.21 -17.21 1.25
C ASP A 135 -3.87 -15.75 0.86
N ARG A 136 -3.46 -14.90 1.82
CA ARG A 136 -3.04 -13.50 1.54
C ARG A 136 -1.61 -13.40 1.01
N MET A 137 -0.85 -14.50 1.07
CA MET A 137 0.53 -14.60 0.61
C MET A 137 0.65 -15.50 -0.64
N ALA A 138 -0.45 -16.11 -1.08
CA ALA A 138 -0.47 -17.16 -2.08
C ALA A 138 0.13 -16.69 -3.42
N ASP A 139 -0.15 -15.43 -3.76
CA ASP A 139 0.26 -14.85 -5.04
C ASP A 139 1.65 -14.19 -5.01
N ILE A 140 2.18 -13.87 -3.82
CA ILE A 140 3.45 -13.13 -3.67
C ILE A 140 4.61 -13.89 -4.29
N LYS A 141 4.64 -15.23 -4.20
CA LYS A 141 5.74 -16.01 -4.81
C LYS A 141 5.72 -15.91 -6.33
N ALA A 142 4.54 -15.87 -6.94
CA ALA A 142 4.39 -15.71 -8.38
C ALA A 142 4.78 -14.29 -8.81
N GLU A 143 4.33 -13.27 -8.08
CA GLU A 143 4.68 -11.85 -8.28
C GLU A 143 6.20 -11.64 -8.23
N VAL A 144 6.85 -12.12 -7.16
CA VAL A 144 8.31 -12.04 -7.00
C VAL A 144 9.04 -12.65 -8.21
N ASN A 145 8.61 -13.83 -8.66
CA ASN A 145 9.24 -14.49 -9.81
C ASN A 145 9.03 -13.73 -11.13
N ASN A 146 7.89 -13.06 -11.30
CA ASN A 146 7.64 -12.23 -12.47
C ASN A 146 8.50 -10.95 -12.43
N ASP A 147 8.52 -10.25 -11.29
CA ASP A 147 9.14 -8.93 -11.19
C ASP A 147 10.66 -8.99 -11.15
N LEU A 148 11.23 -10.09 -10.64
CA LEU A 148 12.66 -10.38 -10.80
C LEU A 148 13.10 -10.50 -12.27
N LYS A 149 12.20 -10.93 -13.17
CA LYS A 149 12.50 -10.98 -14.62
C LYS A 149 12.49 -9.60 -15.26
N ASN A 150 11.78 -8.64 -14.67
CA ASN A 150 11.62 -7.28 -15.18
C ASN A 150 12.64 -6.28 -14.58
N ASP A 151 13.71 -6.74 -13.94
CA ASP A 151 14.76 -5.88 -13.34
C ASP A 151 14.23 -4.94 -12.23
N TYR A 152 13.11 -5.24 -11.57
CA TYR A 152 12.69 -4.41 -10.44
C TYR A 152 13.54 -4.67 -9.19
N VAL A 153 13.73 -3.61 -8.39
CA VAL A 153 14.10 -3.70 -6.98
C VAL A 153 12.82 -3.95 -6.18
N LEU A 154 12.71 -5.12 -5.56
CA LEU A 154 11.51 -5.49 -4.83
C LEU A 154 11.54 -4.94 -3.41
N VAL A 155 10.48 -4.24 -3.03
CA VAL A 155 10.31 -3.66 -1.69
C VAL A 155 9.25 -4.44 -0.94
N GLY A 156 9.65 -5.07 0.16
CA GLY A 156 8.75 -5.77 1.06
C GLY A 156 7.88 -4.78 1.83
N ASP A 157 6.58 -4.78 1.55
CA ASP A 157 5.59 -3.97 2.25
C ASP A 157 4.77 -4.83 3.23
N VAL A 158 4.18 -4.16 4.20
CA VAL A 158 3.46 -4.78 5.32
C VAL A 158 1.94 -4.74 5.08
N TRP A 159 1.20 -5.61 5.78
CA TRP A 159 -0.28 -5.63 5.78
C TRP A 159 -0.93 -4.32 6.21
N ALA A 160 -0.20 -3.52 6.97
CA ALA A 160 -0.72 -2.46 7.81
C ALA A 160 0.27 -1.30 7.89
N THR A 161 -0.01 -0.36 8.77
CA THR A 161 0.96 0.65 9.18
C THR A 161 2.01 0.03 10.11
N CYS A 162 3.02 0.81 10.50
CA CYS A 162 3.89 0.42 11.60
C CYS A 162 3.11 0.14 12.90
N ILE A 163 3.74 -0.59 13.83
CA ILE A 163 3.12 -1.02 15.10
C ILE A 163 2.56 0.15 15.93
N VAL A 164 3.22 1.31 15.86
CA VAL A 164 2.81 2.52 16.58
C VAL A 164 1.50 3.07 16.01
N THR A 165 1.44 3.26 14.69
CA THR A 165 0.24 3.76 14.03
C THR A 165 -0.92 2.77 14.17
N LEU A 166 -0.65 1.47 14.17
CA LEU A 166 -1.67 0.45 14.42
C LEU A 166 -2.21 0.57 15.86
N ALA A 167 -1.33 0.70 16.85
CA ALA A 167 -1.73 0.88 18.25
C ALA A 167 -2.58 2.13 18.44
N ILE A 168 -2.19 3.26 17.83
CA ILE A 168 -2.97 4.51 17.88
C ILE A 168 -4.36 4.31 17.27
N ARG A 169 -4.45 3.69 16.09
CA ARG A 169 -5.76 3.44 15.45
C ARG A 169 -6.66 2.53 16.29
N LEU A 170 -6.08 1.57 17.01
CA LEU A 170 -6.82 0.66 17.87
C LEU A 170 -7.30 1.31 19.17
N LEU A 171 -6.52 2.22 19.74
CA LEU A 171 -6.79 2.93 21.01
C LEU A 171 -7.62 4.20 20.84
N GLY A 172 -7.51 4.84 19.69
CA GLY A 172 -8.02 6.20 19.44
C GLY A 172 -6.89 7.23 19.41
N TYR A 173 -7.13 8.30 18.66
CA TYR A 173 -6.30 9.50 18.70
C TYR A 173 -6.69 10.27 19.98
N ALA A 174 -5.70 10.56 20.83
CA ALA A 174 -5.87 11.34 22.06
C ALA A 174 -6.03 12.84 21.76
#